data_AF-A0A0T6LMC6-F1
#
_entry.id   AF-A0A0T6LMC6-F1
#
_cell.length_a   1.000
_cell.length_b   1.000
_cell.length_c   1.000
_cell.angle_alpha   90.00
_cell.angle_beta   90.00
_cell.angle_gamma   90.00
#
_symmetry.space_group_name_H-M   'P 1'
#
loop_
_entity.id
_entity.type
_entity.pdbx_description
1 polymer ?
#
loop_
_entity_poly.entity_id
_entity_poly.type
_entity_poly.pdbx_seq_one_letter_code
_entity_poly.pdbx_strand_id
1 'polypeptide(L)'
;MKLLLDENVPLPMARIVRLLLKHHVIEHVAELSGWAGTKDVELYTRAAADGFQIVVTNDTKQLSRPLEVAAIAESGLHRIEYRQNHKHGGLVGLGAAIATVCAGLPHTLTELDRAESQRLVSLNAVDPSQQNRLRIVDPASVPPKFWPVGSRK
;
A
#
# COMPACT_ATOMS: atom_id res chain seq x y z
N MET A 1 14.24 -8.67 -0.71
CA MET A 1 13.25 -9.11 0.31
C MET A 1 12.05 -9.78 -0.36
N LYS A 2 11.40 -10.72 0.34
CA LYS A 2 10.19 -11.46 -0.02
C LYS A 2 9.01 -10.90 0.79
N LEU A 3 8.03 -10.31 0.10
CA LEU A 3 6.87 -9.64 0.67
C LEU A 3 5.61 -10.48 0.42
N LEU A 4 4.76 -10.59 1.43
CA LEU A 4 3.42 -11.16 1.33
C LEU A 4 2.39 -10.04 1.41
N LEU A 5 1.51 -9.94 0.43
CA LEU A 5 0.33 -9.10 0.45
C LEU A 5 -0.82 -9.93 1.04
N ASP A 6 -1.36 -9.43 2.14
CA ASP A 6 -2.47 -10.01 2.89
C ASP A 6 -3.76 -10.09 2.05
N GLU A 7 -4.70 -10.93 2.44
CA GLU A 7 -5.95 -11.17 1.70
C GLU A 7 -6.81 -9.90 1.55
N ASN A 8 -6.71 -9.00 2.53
CA ASN A 8 -7.41 -7.72 2.51
C ASN A 8 -6.78 -6.69 1.56
N VAL A 9 -5.57 -6.93 1.06
CA VAL A 9 -4.94 -6.10 0.03
C VAL A 9 -5.60 -6.42 -1.32
N PRO A 10 -5.96 -5.42 -2.15
CA PRO A 10 -6.53 -5.70 -3.45
C PRO A 10 -5.52 -6.43 -4.35
N LEU A 11 -5.90 -7.58 -4.92
CA LEU A 11 -5.06 -8.36 -5.83
C LEU A 11 -4.38 -7.54 -6.97
N PRO A 12 -5.03 -6.53 -7.59
CA PRO A 12 -4.35 -5.68 -8.57
C PRO A 12 -3.10 -4.98 -8.04
N MET A 13 -3.02 -4.70 -6.73
CA MET A 13 -1.85 -4.12 -6.08
C MET A 13 -0.61 -5.01 -6.27
N ALA A 14 -0.75 -6.33 -6.13
CA ALA A 14 0.37 -7.28 -6.27
C ALA A 14 1.03 -7.15 -7.64
N ARG A 15 0.20 -7.08 -8.70
CA ARG A 15 0.69 -6.90 -10.07
C ARG A 15 1.45 -5.58 -10.25
N ILE A 16 0.92 -4.48 -9.71
CA ILE A 16 1.57 -3.16 -9.80
C ILE A 16 2.90 -3.16 -9.04
N VAL A 17 2.90 -3.66 -7.81
CA VAL A 17 4.10 -3.70 -6.96
C VAL A 17 5.19 -4.57 -7.59
N ARG A 18 4.85 -5.74 -8.16
CA ARG A 18 5.79 -6.59 -8.92
C ARG A 18 6.44 -5.85 -10.10
N LEU A 19 5.66 -5.03 -10.82
CA LEU A 19 6.19 -4.27 -11.95
C LEU A 19 7.20 -3.20 -11.53
N LEU A 20 6.99 -2.58 -10.36
CA LEU A 20 7.78 -1.46 -9.87
C LEU A 20 8.99 -1.90 -9.02
N LEU A 21 8.91 -3.06 -8.34
CA LEU A 21 9.91 -3.53 -7.38
C LEU A 21 10.58 -4.83 -7.84
N LYS A 22 11.29 -4.75 -8.98
CA LYS A 22 11.86 -5.91 -9.69
C LYS A 22 12.88 -6.74 -8.91
N HIS A 23 13.49 -6.18 -7.86
CA HIS A 23 14.50 -6.85 -7.04
C HIS A 23 13.90 -7.54 -5.80
N HIS A 24 12.58 -7.53 -5.67
CA HIS A 24 11.87 -8.13 -4.55
C HIS A 24 10.94 -9.23 -5.05
N VAL A 25 10.77 -10.27 -4.23
CA VAL A 25 9.75 -11.30 -4.46
C VAL A 25 8.47 -10.80 -3.83
N ILE A 26 7.42 -10.68 -4.61
CA ILE A 26 6.13 -10.16 -4.15
C ILE A 26 5.11 -11.25 -4.39
N GLU A 27 4.45 -11.71 -3.33
CA GLU A 27 3.36 -12.68 -3.42
C GLU A 27 2.09 -12.13 -2.79
N HIS A 28 0.95 -12.66 -3.23
CA HIS A 28 -0.35 -12.32 -2.68
C HIS A 28 -1.01 -13.58 -2.14
N VAL A 29 -1.62 -13.52 -0.96
CA VAL A 29 -2.29 -14.66 -0.31
C VAL A 29 -3.25 -15.38 -1.27
N ALA A 30 -4.06 -14.62 -2.01
CA ALA A 30 -5.00 -15.16 -2.99
C ALA A 30 -4.39 -15.93 -4.18
N GLU A 31 -3.08 -15.76 -4.47
CA GLU A 31 -2.39 -16.45 -5.56
C GLU A 31 -1.60 -17.67 -5.07
N LEU A 32 -1.40 -17.80 -3.76
CA LEU A 32 -0.68 -18.92 -3.16
C LEU A 32 -1.66 -20.07 -2.83
N SER A 33 -1.38 -21.25 -3.35
CA SER A 33 -2.24 -22.42 -3.18
C SER A 33 -2.46 -22.77 -1.70
N GLY A 34 -3.72 -22.74 -1.26
CA GLY A 34 -4.12 -23.07 0.11
C GLY A 34 -3.78 -22.00 1.15
N TRP A 35 -3.51 -20.75 0.74
CA TRP A 35 -3.29 -19.63 1.67
C TRP A 35 -4.53 -18.76 1.88
N ALA A 36 -5.44 -18.69 0.90
CA ALA A 36 -6.69 -17.94 1.04
C ALA A 36 -7.50 -18.39 2.28
N GLY A 37 -8.05 -17.43 3.03
CA GLY A 37 -8.78 -17.69 4.27
C GLY A 37 -7.92 -18.09 5.47
N THR A 38 -6.58 -18.04 5.37
CA THR A 38 -5.70 -18.22 6.54
C THR A 38 -5.95 -17.10 7.53
N LYS A 39 -6.20 -17.43 8.80
CA LYS A 39 -6.42 -16.43 9.85
C LYS A 39 -5.13 -15.66 10.14
N ASP A 40 -5.23 -14.38 10.48
CA ASP A 40 -4.09 -13.49 10.74
C ASP A 40 -3.04 -14.11 11.68
N VAL A 41 -3.45 -14.70 12.80
CA VAL A 41 -2.54 -15.36 13.77
C VAL A 41 -1.72 -16.48 13.11
N GLU A 42 -2.34 -17.28 12.24
CA GLU A 42 -1.68 -18.37 11.52
C GLU A 42 -0.87 -17.85 10.32
N LEU A 43 -1.32 -16.75 9.71
CA LEU A 43 -0.70 -16.13 8.55
C LEU A 43 0.74 -15.70 8.85
N TYR A 44 0.97 -15.02 9.99
CA TYR A 44 2.31 -14.55 10.37
C TYR A 44 3.29 -15.71 10.60
N THR A 45 2.86 -16.75 11.32
CA THR A 45 3.67 -17.96 11.54
C THR A 45 3.99 -18.67 10.24
N ARG A 46 2.98 -18.85 9.37
CA ARG A 46 3.15 -19.50 8.06
C ARG A 46 4.03 -18.69 7.12
N ALA A 47 3.88 -17.37 7.08
CA ALA A 47 4.68 -16.47 6.28
C ALA A 47 6.15 -16.51 6.71
N ALA A 48 6.43 -16.49 8.01
CA ALA A 48 7.79 -16.63 8.54
C ALA A 48 8.40 -17.99 8.15
N ALA A 49 7.64 -19.07 8.29
CA ALA A 49 8.09 -20.41 7.91
C ALA A 49 8.40 -20.55 6.41
N ASP A 50 7.67 -19.83 5.55
CA ASP A 50 7.92 -19.80 4.09
C ASP A 50 8.98 -18.74 3.67
N GLY A 51 9.68 -18.16 4.64
CA GLY A 51 10.79 -17.24 4.40
C GLY A 51 10.37 -15.87 3.87
N PHE A 52 9.11 -15.47 4.06
CA PHE A 52 8.75 -14.06 3.90
C PHE A 52 9.48 -13.23 4.95
N GLN A 53 9.75 -11.95 4.65
CA GLN A 53 10.31 -11.00 5.62
C GLN A 53 9.33 -9.88 5.97
N ILE A 54 8.29 -9.70 5.15
CA ILE A 54 7.38 -8.57 5.24
C ILE A 54 5.96 -9.04 4.96
N VAL A 55 5.01 -8.58 5.77
CA VAL A 55 3.57 -8.63 5.47
C VAL A 55 3.06 -7.22 5.20
N VAL A 56 2.36 -7.05 4.08
CA VAL A 56 1.66 -5.81 3.72
C VAL A 56 0.16 -6.04 3.93
N THR A 57 -0.49 -5.16 4.68
CA THR A 57 -1.91 -5.30 5.06
C THR A 57 -2.64 -3.96 5.01
N ASN A 58 -3.96 -3.99 4.84
CA ASN A 58 -4.81 -2.82 5.06
C ASN A 58 -5.63 -2.89 6.37
N ASP A 59 -5.50 -3.96 7.16
CA ASP A 59 -6.15 -4.04 8.48
C ASP A 59 -5.38 -3.19 9.50
N THR A 60 -5.88 -1.96 9.70
CA THR A 60 -5.32 -1.00 10.66
C THR A 60 -5.63 -1.33 12.13
N LYS A 61 -6.36 -2.43 12.40
CA LYS A 61 -6.75 -2.85 13.74
C LYS A 61 -5.94 -4.02 14.28
N GLN A 62 -5.06 -4.64 13.49
CA GLN A 62 -4.29 -5.79 13.96
C GLN A 62 -3.48 -5.48 15.23
N LEU A 63 -2.91 -4.27 15.30
CA LEU A 63 -2.14 -3.80 16.46
C LEU A 63 -3.00 -3.47 17.70
N SER A 64 -4.32 -3.62 17.62
CA SER A 64 -5.25 -3.48 18.75
C SER A 64 -5.82 -4.81 19.24
N ARG A 65 -5.48 -5.92 18.58
CA ARG A 65 -5.98 -7.27 18.90
C ARG A 65 -4.84 -8.09 19.54
N PRO A 66 -4.92 -8.47 20.82
CA PRO A 66 -3.79 -9.05 21.56
C PRO A 66 -3.17 -10.30 20.90
N LEU A 67 -4.00 -11.20 20.37
CA LEU A 67 -3.51 -12.43 19.73
C LEU A 67 -2.75 -12.15 18.42
N GLU A 68 -3.21 -11.17 17.65
CA GLU A 68 -2.54 -10.78 16.41
C GLU A 68 -1.23 -10.03 16.69
N VAL A 69 -1.21 -9.17 17.72
CA VAL A 69 0.03 -8.51 18.20
C VAL A 69 1.08 -9.55 18.61
N ALA A 70 0.68 -10.57 19.38
CA ALA A 70 1.57 -11.65 19.78
C ALA A 70 2.13 -12.39 18.56
N ALA A 71 1.26 -12.78 17.61
CA ALA A 71 1.69 -13.46 16.39
C ALA A 71 2.64 -12.61 15.52
N ILE A 72 2.36 -11.31 15.38
CA ILE A 72 3.25 -10.36 14.70
C ILE A 72 4.62 -10.35 15.39
N ALA A 73 4.67 -10.17 16.71
CA ALA A 73 5.91 -10.10 17.47
C ALA A 73 6.71 -11.40 17.38
N GLU A 74 6.06 -12.55 17.58
CA GLU A 74 6.68 -13.88 17.53
C GLU A 74 7.23 -14.23 16.13
N SER A 75 6.56 -13.78 15.07
CA SER A 75 7.00 -14.06 13.69
C SER A 75 8.29 -13.33 13.30
N GLY A 76 8.63 -12.22 13.97
CA GLY A 76 9.75 -11.34 13.60
C GLY A 76 9.60 -10.62 12.25
N LEU A 77 8.48 -10.81 11.53
CA LEU A 77 8.23 -10.21 10.21
C LEU A 77 8.03 -8.70 10.33
N HIS A 78 8.59 -7.92 9.42
CA HIS A 78 8.18 -6.52 9.31
C HIS A 78 6.71 -6.46 8.88
N ARG A 79 5.96 -5.51 9.45
CA ARG A 79 4.58 -5.26 9.08
C ARG A 79 4.48 -3.88 8.43
N ILE A 80 3.92 -3.82 7.24
CA ILE A 80 3.63 -2.56 6.56
C ILE A 80 2.11 -2.45 6.45
N GLU A 81 1.54 -1.43 7.09
CA GLU A 81 0.13 -1.09 6.92
C GLU A 81 -0.04 0.14 6.04
N TYR A 82 -1.13 0.17 5.27
CA TYR A 82 -1.61 1.39 4.65
C TYR A 82 -3.11 1.53 4.93
N ARG A 83 -3.57 2.76 5.09
CA ARG A 83 -4.99 3.03 5.28
C ARG A 83 -5.66 3.23 3.94
N GLN A 84 -6.66 2.41 3.63
CA GLN A 84 -7.62 2.72 2.58
C GLN A 84 -8.70 3.63 3.16
N ASN A 85 -8.83 4.85 2.63
CA ASN A 85 -9.84 5.78 3.12
C ASN A 85 -11.24 5.37 2.60
N HIS A 86 -12.04 4.74 3.47
CA HIS A 86 -13.40 4.31 3.13
C HIS A 86 -14.37 5.45 2.78
N LYS A 87 -14.03 6.71 3.10
CA LYS A 87 -14.85 7.87 2.68
C LYS A 87 -14.85 8.09 1.18
N HIS A 88 -13.82 7.60 0.48
CA HIS A 88 -13.74 7.65 -0.96
C HIS A 88 -13.73 6.21 -1.49
N GLY A 89 -14.90 5.62 -1.67
CA GLY A 89 -15.03 4.30 -2.27
C GLY A 89 -14.65 4.27 -3.76
N GLY A 90 -14.68 3.08 -4.36
CA GLY A 90 -14.49 2.90 -5.80
C GLY A 90 -13.11 3.35 -6.30
N LEU A 91 -13.08 3.95 -7.50
CA LEU A 91 -11.84 4.29 -8.19
C LEU A 91 -10.96 5.29 -7.42
N VAL A 92 -11.56 6.26 -6.72
CA VAL A 92 -10.82 7.27 -5.95
C VAL A 92 -10.05 6.62 -4.81
N GLY A 93 -10.72 5.75 -4.03
CA GLY A 93 -10.10 5.05 -2.91
C GLY A 93 -9.02 4.07 -3.35
N LEU A 94 -9.30 3.27 -4.38
CA LEU A 94 -8.33 2.31 -4.91
C LEU A 94 -7.11 3.04 -5.50
N GLY A 95 -7.33 4.11 -6.26
CA GLY A 95 -6.25 4.93 -6.82
C GLY A 95 -5.38 5.56 -5.74
N ALA A 96 -5.97 6.09 -4.68
CA ALA A 96 -5.24 6.64 -3.55
C ALA A 96 -4.44 5.57 -2.78
N ALA A 97 -5.02 4.38 -2.58
CA ALA A 97 -4.33 3.25 -1.96
C ALA A 97 -3.12 2.80 -2.79
N ILE A 98 -3.30 2.61 -4.11
CA ILE A 98 -2.21 2.28 -5.03
C ILE A 98 -1.13 3.35 -5.00
N ALA A 99 -1.50 4.63 -5.08
CA ALA A 99 -0.56 5.74 -5.02
C ALA A 99 0.21 5.77 -3.70
N THR A 100 -0.47 5.51 -2.58
CA THR A 100 0.15 5.43 -1.24
C THR A 100 1.19 4.33 -1.17
N VAL A 101 0.83 3.11 -1.61
CA VAL A 101 1.74 1.97 -1.60
C VAL A 101 2.91 2.21 -2.55
N CYS A 102 2.65 2.66 -3.78
CA CYS A 102 3.71 2.91 -4.78
C CYS A 102 4.68 4.01 -4.35
N ALA A 103 4.18 5.06 -3.69
CA ALA A 103 5.03 6.13 -3.18
C ALA A 103 5.79 5.74 -1.91
N GLY A 104 5.17 4.98 -1.00
CA GLY A 104 5.76 4.66 0.30
C GLY A 104 6.70 3.45 0.28
N LEU A 105 6.33 2.39 -0.44
CA LEU A 105 7.00 1.09 -0.35
C LEU A 105 8.48 1.13 -0.74
N PRO A 106 8.94 1.85 -1.79
CA PRO A 106 10.38 1.94 -2.10
C PRO A 106 11.22 2.51 -0.95
N HIS A 107 10.72 3.54 -0.27
CA HIS A 107 11.38 4.14 0.88
C HIS A 107 11.38 3.17 2.06
N THR A 108 10.24 2.55 2.34
CA THR A 108 10.13 1.56 3.41
C THR A 108 11.10 0.40 3.20
N LEU A 109 11.17 -0.18 2.01
CA LEU A 109 12.08 -1.30 1.73
C LEU A 109 13.55 -0.91 1.88
N THR A 110 13.90 0.32 1.50
CA THR A 110 15.25 0.86 1.70
C THR A 110 15.61 0.92 3.18
N GLU A 111 14.67 1.31 4.05
CA GLU A 111 14.88 1.31 5.51
C GLU A 111 14.92 -0.11 6.09
N LEU A 112 14.01 -1.00 5.64
CA LEU A 112 13.92 -2.37 6.16
C LEU A 112 15.14 -3.22 5.80
N ASP A 113 15.77 -2.97 4.64
CA ASP A 113 17.00 -3.68 4.23
C ASP A 113 18.19 -3.41 5.17
N ARG A 114 18.14 -2.30 5.93
CA ARG A 114 19.15 -1.93 6.93
C ARG A 114 18.70 -2.20 8.37
N ALA A 115 17.49 -2.70 8.56
CA ALA A 115 16.94 -2.88 9.88
C ALA A 115 17.50 -4.16 10.53
N GLU A 116 18.17 -4.03 11.67
CA GLU A 116 18.66 -5.17 12.46
C GLU A 116 17.54 -5.83 13.30
N SER A 117 16.35 -5.24 13.34
CA SER A 117 15.22 -5.74 14.12
C SER A 117 13.90 -5.42 13.45
N GLN A 118 12.83 -6.09 13.90
CA GLN A 118 11.48 -5.93 13.39
C GLN A 118 11.04 -4.44 13.34
N ARG A 119 10.21 -4.11 12.35
CA ARG A 119 9.63 -2.76 12.17
C ARG A 119 8.16 -2.89 11.86
N LEU A 120 7.37 -2.01 12.47
CA LEU A 120 5.95 -1.84 12.19
C LEU A 120 5.80 -0.47 11.53
N VAL A 121 5.44 -0.46 10.26
CA VAL A 121 5.47 0.74 9.41
C VAL A 121 4.04 1.08 8.98
N SER A 122 3.63 2.32 9.21
CA SER A 122 2.38 2.86 8.68
C SER A 122 2.68 3.82 7.53
N LEU A 123 2.15 3.52 6.34
CA LEU A 123 2.29 4.39 5.19
C LEU A 123 1.37 5.61 5.31
N ASN A 124 1.93 6.80 5.07
CA ASN A 124 1.16 8.03 5.01
C ASN A 124 0.32 8.07 3.72
N ALA A 125 -0.99 8.18 3.88
CA ALA A 125 -1.92 8.16 2.75
C ALA A 125 -1.76 9.37 1.83
N VAL A 126 -1.79 9.12 0.51
CA VAL A 126 -1.94 10.17 -0.50
C VAL A 126 -3.35 10.75 -0.40
N ASP A 127 -3.45 12.07 -0.23
CA ASP A 127 -4.75 12.74 -0.11
C ASP A 127 -5.53 12.70 -1.44
N PRO A 128 -6.70 12.02 -1.49
CA PRO A 128 -7.53 11.94 -2.68
C PRO A 128 -8.40 13.17 -2.94
N SER A 129 -8.37 14.19 -2.07
CA SER A 129 -9.20 15.39 -2.24
C SER A 129 -8.94 16.07 -3.59
N GLN A 130 -10.02 16.58 -4.21
CA GLN A 130 -9.98 17.13 -5.56
C GLN A 130 -8.87 18.18 -5.70
N GLN A 131 -8.83 19.15 -4.79
CA GLN A 131 -7.83 20.22 -4.76
C GLN A 131 -6.37 19.74 -4.74
N ASN A 132 -6.11 18.55 -4.16
CA ASN A 132 -4.78 17.96 -4.10
C ASN A 132 -4.47 17.07 -5.29
N ARG A 133 -5.48 16.62 -6.06
CA ARG A 133 -5.32 15.73 -7.23
C ARG A 133 -5.44 16.45 -8.56
N LEU A 134 -6.11 17.60 -8.62
CA LEU A 134 -6.31 18.33 -9.85
C LEU A 134 -6.34 19.83 -9.63
N ARG A 135 -5.84 20.55 -10.63
CA ARG A 135 -5.99 22.00 -10.77
C ARG A 135 -6.78 22.25 -12.04
N ILE A 136 -7.91 22.94 -11.93
CA ILE A 136 -8.71 23.38 -13.08
C ILE A 136 -8.39 24.84 -13.34
N VAL A 137 -8.04 25.16 -14.58
CA VAL A 137 -7.94 26.52 -15.06
C VAL A 137 -9.00 26.66 -16.14
N ASP A 138 -9.92 27.61 -15.97
CA ASP A 138 -10.83 28.03 -17.04
C ASP A 138 -10.22 29.25 -17.74
N PRO A 139 -9.69 29.10 -18.96
CA PRO A 139 -9.05 30.20 -19.65
C PRO A 139 -10.03 31.29 -20.11
N ALA A 140 -11.33 31.03 -20.13
CA ALA A 140 -12.34 32.06 -20.39
C ALA A 140 -12.51 33.02 -19.20
N SER A 141 -12.25 32.53 -17.98
CA SER A 141 -12.36 33.31 -16.74
C SER A 141 -11.00 33.83 -16.24
N VAL A 142 -9.97 32.97 -16.21
CA VAL A 142 -8.62 33.28 -15.73
C VAL A 142 -7.59 32.65 -16.69
N PRO A 143 -7.32 33.28 -17.84
CA PRO A 143 -6.36 32.76 -18.81
C PRO A 143 -4.94 32.68 -18.23
N PRO A 144 -4.17 31.62 -18.55
CA PRO A 144 -2.73 31.59 -18.31
C PRO A 144 -2.02 32.79 -18.95
N LYS A 145 -0.83 33.15 -18.42
CA LYS A 145 -0.06 34.35 -18.85
C LYS A 145 0.14 34.48 -20.36
N PHE A 146 0.33 33.36 -21.07
CA PHE A 146 0.56 33.33 -22.52
C PHE A 146 -0.60 32.70 -23.28
N TRP A 147 -1.80 32.72 -22.71
CA TRP A 147 -2.98 32.19 -23.38
C TRP A 147 -3.28 33.02 -24.63
N PRO A 148 -3.42 32.39 -25.82
CA PRO A 148 -3.68 33.13 -27.05
C PRO A 148 -5.04 33.83 -26.95
N VAL A 149 -5.01 35.15 -26.99
CA VAL A 149 -6.24 35.95 -27.12
C VAL A 149 -6.66 35.83 -28.58
N GLY A 150 -7.58 34.91 -28.87
CA GLY A 150 -8.26 34.93 -30.16
C GLY A 150 -9.02 36.25 -30.27
N SER A 151 -8.57 37.13 -31.16
CA SER A 151 -9.35 38.28 -31.63
C SER A 151 -10.70 37.77 -32.12
N ARG A 152 -11.72 37.85 -31.25
CA ARG A 152 -13.10 37.61 -31.63
C ARG A 152 -13.46 38.66 -32.68
N LYS A 153 -13.68 38.23 -33.92
CA LYS A 153 -14.48 38.97 -34.90
C LYS A 153 -15.95 38.83 -34.54
#